data_AF-A0A7Y2TN66-F1
#
_entry.id   AF-A0A7Y2TN66-F1
#
_cell.length_a   1.000
_cell.length_b   1.000
_cell.length_c   1.000
_cell.angle_alpha   90.00
_cell.angle_beta   90.00
_cell.angle_gamma   90.00
#
_symmetry.space_group_name_H-M   'P 1'
#
loop_
_entity.id
_entity.type
_entity.pdbx_description
1 polymer ?
#
loop_
_entity_poly.entity_id
_entity_poly.type
_entity_poly.pdbx_seq_one_letter_code
_entity_poly.pdbx_strand_id
1 'polypeptide(L)'
;MSILNEFLIFESAYDFAYDLLMKSNYSNPKIYTANGDLNKRWYVYFSYRNPKTGRLKRVTPFYGEAHKYKTKEDRLFVLSAYRKKILGLLKQGYNPFVDNTA
;
A
#
# COMPACT_ATOMS: atom_id res chain seq x y z
N MET A 1 -19.90 18.36 31.34
CA MET A 1 -19.39 17.27 30.49
C MET A 1 -19.35 16.02 31.37
N SER A 2 -19.84 14.89 30.87
CA SER A 2 -19.90 13.63 31.64
C SER A 2 -18.51 13.04 31.79
N ILE A 3 -18.18 12.47 32.96
CA ILE A 3 -16.94 11.73 33.23
C ILE A 3 -16.72 10.59 32.20
N LEU A 4 -17.83 10.02 31.70
CA LEU A 4 -17.80 8.99 30.66
C LEU A 4 -17.28 9.51 29.32
N ASN A 5 -17.55 10.77 28.98
CA ASN A 5 -17.03 11.38 27.75
C ASN A 5 -15.53 11.62 27.87
N GLU A 6 -15.05 12.05 29.03
CA GLU A 6 -13.61 12.26 29.26
C GLU A 6 -12.82 10.96 29.17
N PHE A 7 -13.35 9.86 29.75
CA PHE A 7 -12.74 8.54 29.64
C PHE A 7 -12.70 8.04 28.18
N LEU A 8 -13.80 8.20 27.43
CA LEU A 8 -13.87 7.80 26.02
C LEU A 8 -12.89 8.60 25.13
N ILE A 9 -12.77 9.91 25.40
CA ILE A 9 -11.81 10.78 24.72
C ILE A 9 -10.38 10.34 25.05
N PHE A 10 -10.08 9.99 26.30
CA PHE A 10 -8.76 9.51 26.71
C PHE A 10 -8.37 8.20 26.03
N GLU A 11 -9.24 7.19 26.04
CA GLU A 11 -9.00 5.90 25.36
C GLU A 11 -8.82 6.10 23.85
N SER A 12 -9.67 6.90 23.19
CA SER A 12 -9.50 7.18 21.76
C SER A 12 -8.21 7.94 21.43
N ALA A 13 -7.79 8.87 22.30
CA ALA A 13 -6.55 9.61 22.14
C ALA A 13 -5.32 8.71 22.38
N TYR A 14 -5.42 7.77 23.32
CA TYR A 14 -4.40 6.78 23.60
C TYR A 14 -4.24 5.80 22.43
N ASP A 15 -5.32 5.20 21.94
CA ASP A 15 -5.31 4.32 20.76
C ASP A 15 -4.73 5.03 19.54
N PHE A 16 -5.15 6.28 19.28
CA PHE A 16 -4.62 7.08 18.17
C PHE A 16 -3.13 7.40 18.34
N ALA A 17 -2.68 7.73 19.56
CA ALA A 17 -1.27 7.95 19.84
C ALA A 17 -0.45 6.67 19.65
N TYR A 18 -0.96 5.50 20.07
CA TYR A 18 -0.33 4.21 19.84
C TYR A 18 -0.25 3.86 18.34
N ASP A 19 -1.32 4.07 17.58
CA ASP A 19 -1.34 3.89 16.13
C ASP A 19 -0.37 4.85 15.40
N LEU A 20 -0.25 6.10 15.87
CA LEU A 20 0.72 7.06 15.34
C LEU A 20 2.18 6.68 15.66
N LEU A 21 2.42 6.09 16.83
CA LEU A 21 3.72 5.56 17.24
C LEU A 21 4.10 4.31 16.42
N MET A 22 3.10 3.50 16.06
CA MET A 22 3.26 2.33 15.20
C MET A 22 3.50 2.75 13.74
N LYS A 23 4.77 3.01 13.44
CA LYS A 23 5.23 3.31 12.08
C LYS A 23 4.87 2.18 11.11
N SER A 24 3.86 2.41 10.27
CA SER A 24 3.46 1.45 9.23
C SER A 24 4.66 0.92 8.43
N ASN A 25 4.66 -0.38 8.17
CA ASN A 25 5.69 -1.07 7.39
C ASN A 25 5.59 -0.79 5.90
N TYR A 26 4.46 -0.30 5.41
CA TYR A 26 4.28 -0.02 3.99
C TYR A 26 3.37 1.18 3.74
N SER A 27 3.53 1.80 2.58
CA SER A 27 2.56 2.78 2.07
C SER A 27 1.44 2.06 1.33
N ASN A 28 0.23 2.62 1.34
CA ASN A 28 -0.86 2.12 0.49
C ASN A 28 -0.44 2.06 -0.99
N PRO A 29 -0.61 0.92 -1.68
CA PRO A 29 -0.27 0.78 -3.09
C PRO A 29 -1.07 1.73 -3.99
N LYS A 30 -0.38 2.37 -4.94
CA LYS A 30 -0.94 3.37 -5.87
C LYS A 30 -0.69 2.94 -7.32
N ILE A 31 -1.54 3.40 -8.23
CA ILE A 31 -1.40 3.13 -9.67
C ILE A 31 -0.78 4.36 -10.33
N TYR A 32 0.27 4.15 -11.12
CA TYR A 32 0.81 5.14 -12.03
C TYR A 32 0.25 4.88 -13.43
N THR A 33 -0.39 5.89 -14.02
CA THR A 33 -1.09 5.79 -15.32
C THR A 33 -0.45 6.63 -16.42
N ALA A 34 0.69 7.27 -16.17
CA ALA A 34 1.36 8.14 -17.15
C ALA A 34 0.40 9.15 -17.85
N ASN A 35 -0.56 9.72 -17.10
CA ASN A 35 -1.61 10.60 -17.61
C ASN A 35 -2.50 9.97 -18.70
N GLY A 36 -2.69 8.66 -18.66
CA GLY A 36 -3.50 7.95 -19.65
C GLY A 36 -2.75 7.60 -20.93
N ASP A 37 -1.44 7.83 -21.01
CA ASP A 37 -0.62 7.48 -22.17
C ASP A 37 -0.39 5.97 -22.24
N LEU A 38 -1.01 5.30 -23.22
CA LEU A 38 -0.94 3.85 -23.37
C LEU A 38 0.39 3.36 -23.95
N ASN A 39 1.22 4.25 -24.51
CA ASN A 39 2.57 3.92 -24.99
C ASN A 39 3.57 3.84 -23.83
N LYS A 40 3.22 4.42 -22.68
CA LYS A 40 4.02 4.34 -21.46
C LYS A 40 3.59 3.17 -20.59
N ARG A 41 4.54 2.66 -19.81
CA ARG A 41 4.29 1.58 -18.85
C ARG A 41 3.48 2.12 -17.66
N TRP A 42 2.35 1.48 -17.38
CA TRP A 42 1.58 1.70 -16.17
C TRP A 42 1.91 0.61 -15.16
N TYR A 43 1.87 0.94 -13.87
CA TYR A 43 2.28 0.02 -12.82
C TYR A 43 1.67 0.37 -11.47
N VAL A 44 1.61 -0.62 -10.59
CA VAL A 44 1.35 -0.43 -9.17
C VAL A 44 2.67 -0.19 -8.46
N TYR A 45 2.74 0.82 -7.61
CA TYR A 45 3.91 1.11 -6.79
C TYR A 45 3.52 1.32 -5.33
N PHE A 46 4.44 0.97 -4.45
CA PHE A 46 4.38 1.24 -3.02
C PHE A 46 5.79 1.34 -2.45
N SER A 47 5.89 1.80 -1.22
CA SER A 47 7.11 1.77 -0.43
C SER A 47 6.94 0.78 0.72
N TYR A 48 8.03 0.11 1.07
CA TYR A 48 8.10 -0.77 2.23
C TYR A 48 9.26 -0.34 3.12
N ARG A 49 9.12 -0.52 4.43
CA ARG A 49 10.12 -0.15 5.42
C ARG A 49 11.27 -1.13 5.34
N ASN A 50 12.42 -0.63 4.92
CA ASN A 50 13.61 -1.47 4.84
C ASN A 50 13.99 -1.92 6.26
N PRO A 51 14.09 -3.24 6.53
CA PRO A 51 14.39 -3.74 7.87
C PRO A 51 15.79 -3.35 8.36
N LYS A 52 16.74 -3.09 7.44
CA LYS A 52 18.11 -2.69 7.81
C LYS A 52 18.23 -1.21 8.15
N THR A 53 17.49 -0.34 7.47
CA THR A 53 17.65 1.12 7.61
C THR A 53 16.49 1.80 8.34
N GLY A 54 15.38 1.09 8.54
CA GLY A 54 14.16 1.61 9.15
C GLY A 54 13.42 2.66 8.31
N ARG A 55 13.88 2.98 7.10
CA ARG A 55 13.28 3.99 6.21
C ARG A 55 12.35 3.33 5.18
N LEU A 56 11.28 4.04 4.80
CA LEU A 56 10.44 3.63 3.67
C LEU A 56 11.24 3.75 2.37
N LYS A 57 11.36 2.64 1.64
CA LYS A 57 12.00 2.59 0.32
C LYS A 57 10.96 2.13 -0.71
N ARG A 58 10.92 2.81 -1.86
CA ARG A 58 10.11 2.38 -3.00
C ARG A 58 10.58 1.00 -3.44
N VAL A 59 9.67 0.04 -3.48
CA VAL A 59 9.96 -1.30 -4.01
C VAL A 59 9.84 -1.31 -5.53
N THR A 60 10.33 -2.37 -6.17
CA THR A 60 10.19 -2.57 -7.61
C THR A 60 8.71 -2.52 -8.00
N PRO A 61 8.28 -1.60 -8.88
CA PRO A 61 6.89 -1.51 -9.28
C PRO A 61 6.38 -2.75 -10.01
N PHE A 62 5.14 -3.14 -9.75
CA PHE A 62 4.51 -4.30 -10.37
C PHE A 62 3.59 -3.88 -11.52
N TYR A 63 3.82 -4.39 -12.72
CA TYR A 63 3.03 -4.08 -13.91
C TYR A 63 2.35 -5.30 -14.53
N GLY A 64 2.81 -6.52 -14.20
CA GLY A 64 2.26 -7.77 -14.72
C GLY A 64 2.04 -7.73 -16.24
N GLU A 65 0.86 -8.13 -16.67
CA GLU A 65 0.47 -8.18 -18.09
C GLU A 65 -0.35 -6.97 -18.54
N ALA A 66 -0.38 -5.89 -17.76
CA ALA A 66 -1.23 -4.73 -18.03
C ALA A 66 -1.01 -4.10 -19.43
N HIS A 67 0.17 -4.27 -20.02
CA HIS A 67 0.52 -3.77 -21.36
C HIS A 67 -0.21 -4.49 -22.52
N LYS A 68 -0.72 -5.70 -22.29
CA LYS A 68 -1.48 -6.47 -23.29
C LYS A 68 -2.82 -5.79 -23.61
N TYR A 69 -3.42 -5.12 -22.63
CA TYR A 69 -4.69 -4.42 -22.75
C TYR A 69 -4.51 -3.06 -23.43
N LYS A 70 -5.36 -2.76 -24.42
CA LYS A 70 -5.23 -1.61 -25.33
C LYS A 70 -6.19 -0.45 -25.04
N THR A 71 -7.16 -0.64 -24.14
CA THR A 71 -8.01 0.45 -23.65
C THR A 71 -7.53 0.95 -22.29
N LYS A 72 -7.88 2.19 -21.93
CA LYS A 72 -7.50 2.76 -20.63
C LYS A 72 -8.26 2.05 -19.52
N GLU A 73 -9.51 1.72 -19.78
CA GLU A 73 -10.48 1.09 -18.90
C GLU A 73 -10.01 -0.32 -18.52
N ASP A 74 -9.67 -1.16 -19.51
CA ASP A 74 -9.20 -2.53 -19.25
C ASP A 74 -7.86 -2.51 -18.50
N ARG A 75 -6.95 -1.62 -18.89
CA ARG A 75 -5.65 -1.50 -18.23
C ARG A 75 -5.80 -1.03 -16.78
N LEU A 76 -6.71 -0.08 -16.50
CA LEU A 76 -7.05 0.35 -15.14
C LEU A 76 -7.72 -0.77 -14.34
N PHE A 77 -8.61 -1.54 -14.94
CA PHE A 77 -9.29 -2.66 -14.29
C PHE A 77 -8.28 -3.70 -13.79
N VAL A 78 -7.35 -4.10 -14.66
CA VAL A 78 -6.29 -5.07 -14.33
C VAL A 78 -5.35 -4.54 -13.25
N LEU A 79 -4.87 -3.30 -13.38
CA LEU A 79 -4.00 -2.68 -12.36
C LEU A 79 -4.71 -2.48 -11.02
N SER A 80 -6.02 -2.25 -11.03
CA SER A 80 -6.84 -2.17 -9.82
C SER A 80 -6.94 -3.52 -9.11
N ALA A 81 -7.08 -4.62 -9.87
CA ALA A 81 -7.02 -5.97 -9.31
C ALA A 81 -5.65 -6.25 -8.67
N TYR A 82 -4.55 -5.90 -9.35
CA TYR A 82 -3.21 -6.03 -8.80
C TYR A 82 -3.01 -5.20 -7.52
N ARG A 83 -3.46 -3.94 -7.52
CA ARG A 83 -3.42 -3.06 -6.35
C ARG A 83 -4.12 -3.69 -5.15
N LYS A 84 -5.33 -4.24 -5.36
CA LYS A 84 -6.12 -4.88 -4.31
C LYS A 84 -5.42 -6.14 -3.77
N LYS A 85 -4.87 -6.98 -4.65
CA LYS A 85 -4.16 -8.20 -4.25
C LYS A 85 -2.88 -7.88 -3.47
N ILE A 86 -2.07 -6.93 -3.94
CA ILE A 86 -0.85 -6.48 -3.25
C ILE A 86 -1.20 -5.94 -1.86
N LEU A 87 -2.23 -5.11 -1.74
CA LEU A 87 -2.69 -4.62 -0.44
C LEU A 87 -3.12 -5.77 0.49
N GLY A 88 -3.82 -6.78 -0.03
CA GLY A 88 -4.19 -7.97 0.73
C GLY A 88 -2.97 -8.73 1.25
N LEU A 89 -1.96 -8.95 0.40
CA LEU A 89 -0.71 -9.62 0.80
C LEU A 89 0.04 -8.82 1.88
N LEU A 90 0.12 -7.49 1.73
CA LEU A 90 0.77 -6.62 2.71
C LEU A 90 0.07 -6.66 4.07
N LYS A 91 -1.27 -6.74 4.09
CA LYS A 91 -2.05 -6.95 5.32
C LYS A 91 -1.82 -8.32 5.95
N GLN A 92 -1.50 -9.33 5.14
CA GLN A 92 -1.18 -10.68 5.60
C GLN A 92 0.28 -10.84 6.06
N GLY A 93 1.07 -9.75 6.05
CA GLY A 93 2.46 -9.77 6.52
C GLY A 93 3.51 -10.01 5.44
N TYR A 94 3.13 -9.99 4.14
CA TYR A 94 4.10 -10.08 3.05
C TYR A 94 5.22 -9.04 3.20
N ASN A 95 6.46 -9.49 3.00
CA ASN A 95 7.64 -8.64 3.08
C ASN A 95 8.49 -8.77 1.79
N PRO A 96 8.65 -7.68 1.00
CA PRO A 96 9.36 -7.71 -0.27
C PRO A 96 10.90 -7.85 -0.14
N PHE A 97 11.44 -7.86 1.08
CA PHE A 97 12.88 -7.96 1.35
C PHE A 97 13.32 -9.35 1.83
N VAL A 98 12.40 -10.32 1.91
CA VAL A 98 12.67 -11.68 2.38
C VAL A 98 12.01 -12.69 1.44
N ASP A 99 12.38 -13.96 1.60
CA ASP A 99 11.65 -15.06 1.00
C ASP A 99 10.35 -15.31 1.77
N ASN A 100 9.22 -15.41 1.05
CA ASN A 100 7.89 -15.59 1.64
C ASN A 100 7.32 -17.00 1.37
N THR A 101 8.15 -17.98 0.98
CA THR A 101 7.72 -19.37 0.68
C THR A 101 7.90 -20.36 1.83
N ALA A 102 8.32 -19.88 3.01
CA ALA A 102 8.46 -20.70 4.21
C ALA A 102 7.12 -21.06 4.85
#